data_AF-A0A226DI57-F1
#
_entry.id   AF-A0A226DI57-F1
#
_cell.length_a   1.000
_cell.length_b   1.000
_cell.length_c   1.000
_cell.angle_alpha   90.00
_cell.angle_beta   90.00
_cell.angle_gamma   90.00
#
_symmetry.space_group_name_H-M   'P 1'
#
loop_
_entity.id
_entity.type
_entity.pdbx_description
1 polymer ?
#
loop_
_entity_poly.entity_id
_entity_poly.type
_entity_poly.pdbx_seq_one_letter_code
_entity_poly.pdbx_strand_id
1 'polypeptide(L)'
;MFNGVKEWYYDTVTDVQNAISSSENQFVSYDKLLKKANPGDLIEFCRGPYNHWAMMSEENGKVYNICAESKECTQAEIKLQTLKYVCELGPTADRQRARVNNKEGFRGLLPNLMTADLEPLPVEESIEMAREMLGTFVEYSFTGKNCEYYCTLWKFGRGYTDQALRY
;
A
#
# COMPACT_ATOMS: atom_id res chain seq x y z
N MET A 1 26.66 35.45 -30.63
CA MET A 1 26.79 35.19 -29.18
C MET A 1 25.39 35.10 -28.60
N PHE A 2 25.09 33.95 -27.99
CA PHE A 2 23.96 33.57 -27.13
C PHE A 2 22.51 33.76 -27.64
N ASN A 3 21.97 32.65 -28.18
CA ASN A 3 20.54 32.40 -28.39
C ASN A 3 19.86 32.03 -27.06
N GLY A 4 18.56 32.32 -27.01
CA GLY A 4 17.68 32.30 -25.84
C GLY A 4 17.69 31.01 -25.01
N VAL A 5 17.80 31.22 -23.70
CA VAL A 5 17.52 30.20 -22.69
C VAL A 5 16.00 30.02 -22.64
N LYS A 6 15.52 28.85 -23.04
CA LYS A 6 14.12 28.43 -22.79
C LYS A 6 13.99 28.18 -21.29
N GLU A 7 13.21 29.02 -20.61
CA GLU A 7 12.70 28.72 -19.28
C GLU A 7 11.79 27.49 -19.36
N TRP A 8 12.23 26.39 -18.76
CA TRP A 8 11.38 25.23 -18.53
C TRP A 8 10.57 25.49 -17.26
N TYR A 9 9.43 26.15 -17.41
CA TYR A 9 8.40 26.17 -16.38
C TYR A 9 7.77 24.78 -16.36
N TYR A 10 8.14 23.95 -15.39
CA TYR A 10 7.37 22.76 -15.07
C TYR A 10 6.01 23.24 -14.55
N ASP A 11 4.96 22.99 -15.31
CA ASP A 11 3.59 23.22 -14.88
C ASP A 11 3.21 22.06 -13.94
N THR A 12 3.68 22.18 -12.70
CA THR A 12 3.74 21.10 -11.69
C THR A 12 2.38 20.48 -11.37
N VAL A 13 1.28 21.11 -11.75
CA VAL A 13 -0.08 20.61 -11.53
C VAL A 13 -0.50 19.64 -12.63
N THR A 14 -0.14 19.91 -13.88
CA THR A 14 -0.55 19.09 -15.03
C THR A 14 0.28 17.81 -15.12
N ASP A 15 1.58 17.87 -14.81
CA ASP A 15 2.44 16.69 -14.76
C ASP A 15 2.07 15.76 -13.60
N VAL A 16 1.67 16.32 -12.45
CA VAL A 16 1.15 15.54 -11.32
C VAL A 16 -0.22 14.93 -11.66
N GLN A 17 -1.11 15.67 -12.33
CA GLN A 17 -2.41 15.13 -12.77
C GLN A 17 -2.28 14.04 -13.84
N ASN A 18 -1.32 14.16 -14.76
CA ASN A 18 -1.04 13.14 -15.76
C ASN A 18 -0.33 11.90 -15.16
N ALA A 19 0.51 12.07 -14.15
CA ALA A 19 1.06 10.96 -13.36
C ALA A 19 -0.06 10.24 -12.56
N ILE A 20 -1.04 10.99 -12.04
CA ILE A 20 -2.25 10.45 -11.38
C ILE A 20 -3.20 9.77 -12.38
N SER A 21 -3.21 10.17 -13.66
CA SER A 21 -4.03 9.55 -14.71
C SER A 21 -3.36 8.35 -15.40
N SER A 22 -2.19 7.91 -14.93
CA SER A 22 -1.63 6.63 -15.35
C SER A 22 -2.59 5.52 -14.94
N SER A 23 -2.89 4.60 -15.86
CA SER A 23 -3.77 3.43 -15.63
C SER A 23 -3.32 2.55 -14.45
N GLU A 24 -2.12 2.77 -13.92
CA GLU A 24 -1.55 2.06 -12.79
C GLU A 24 -2.20 2.43 -11.47
N ASN A 25 -2.68 3.68 -11.34
CA ASN A 25 -3.24 4.18 -10.08
C ASN A 25 -4.76 3.92 -9.92
N GLN A 26 -5.40 3.30 -10.91
CA GLN A 26 -6.83 2.98 -10.86
C GLN A 26 -7.07 1.64 -10.13
N PHE A 27 -8.07 1.61 -9.24
CA PHE A 27 -8.59 0.35 -8.68
C PHE A 27 -9.15 -0.55 -9.79
N VAL A 28 -8.66 -1.78 -9.92
CA VAL A 28 -9.09 -2.77 -10.93
C VAL A 28 -9.67 -4.02 -10.27
N SER A 29 -10.34 -4.88 -11.03
CA SER A 29 -10.78 -6.19 -10.51
C SER A 29 -9.57 -7.05 -10.11
N TYR A 30 -9.79 -7.99 -9.19
CA TYR A 30 -8.75 -8.91 -8.72
C TYR A 30 -8.11 -9.71 -9.86
N ASP A 31 -8.89 -10.19 -10.84
CA ASP A 31 -8.35 -10.91 -12.00
C ASP A 31 -7.43 -10.04 -12.87
N LYS A 32 -7.69 -8.74 -12.97
CA LYS A 32 -6.82 -7.80 -13.70
C LYS A 32 -5.57 -7.49 -12.89
N LEU A 33 -5.70 -7.34 -11.57
CA LEU A 33 -4.58 -7.10 -10.66
C LEU A 33 -3.57 -8.26 -10.69
N LEU A 34 -4.04 -9.50 -10.59
CA LEU A 34 -3.19 -10.70 -10.53
C LEU A 34 -2.35 -10.92 -11.80
N LYS A 35 -2.72 -10.31 -12.93
CA LYS A 35 -1.92 -10.37 -14.17
C LYS A 35 -0.69 -9.45 -14.15
N LYS A 36 -0.62 -8.50 -13.22
CA LYS A 36 0.44 -7.48 -13.17
C LYS A 36 1.18 -7.40 -11.84
N ALA A 37 0.58 -7.87 -10.74
CA ALA A 37 1.18 -7.79 -9.42
C ALA A 37 2.32 -8.82 -9.28
N ASN A 38 3.40 -8.38 -8.66
CA ASN A 38 4.57 -9.19 -8.35
C ASN A 38 4.67 -9.44 -6.85
N PRO A 39 5.36 -10.51 -6.41
CA PRO A 39 5.68 -10.69 -5.00
C PRO A 39 6.31 -9.43 -4.40
N GLY A 40 5.90 -9.08 -3.18
CA GLY A 40 6.36 -7.88 -2.48
C GLY A 40 5.65 -6.58 -2.90
N ASP A 41 4.76 -6.60 -3.90
CA ASP A 41 3.92 -5.44 -4.21
C ASP A 41 2.93 -5.16 -3.08
N LEU A 42 2.75 -3.88 -2.75
CA LEU A 42 1.71 -3.44 -1.82
C LEU A 42 0.38 -3.34 -2.58
N ILE A 43 -0.64 -3.96 -2.02
CA ILE A 43 -2.00 -4.00 -2.57
C ILE A 43 -2.92 -3.16 -1.70
N GLU A 44 -3.48 -2.12 -2.29
CA GLU A 44 -4.52 -1.30 -1.67
C GLU A 44 -5.89 -1.77 -2.15
N PHE A 45 -6.77 -2.10 -1.20
CA PHE A 45 -8.14 -2.55 -1.46
C PHE A 45 -9.12 -1.42 -1.22
N CYS A 46 -10.02 -1.22 -2.17
CA CYS A 46 -11.09 -0.23 -2.06
C CYS A 46 -12.10 -0.69 -0.99
N ARG A 47 -12.13 -0.01 0.16
CA ARG A 47 -13.12 -0.26 1.23
C ARG A 47 -13.96 0.98 1.54
N GLY A 48 -13.92 1.98 0.66
CA GLY A 48 -14.62 3.26 0.82
C GLY A 48 -13.71 4.30 1.46
N PRO A 49 -14.09 4.89 2.60
CA PRO A 49 -13.33 6.00 3.18
C PRO A 49 -12.01 5.55 3.84
N TYR A 50 -11.92 4.27 4.22
CA TYR A 50 -10.73 3.66 4.80
C TYR A 50 -10.38 2.40 4.01
N ASN A 51 -9.28 2.44 3.26
CA ASN A 51 -8.83 1.32 2.43
C ASN A 51 -8.08 0.27 3.24
N HIS A 52 -8.18 -0.98 2.83
CA HIS A 52 -7.36 -2.04 3.42
C HIS A 52 -6.05 -2.19 2.66
N TRP A 53 -5.04 -2.74 3.32
CA TRP A 53 -3.71 -2.95 2.75
C TRP A 53 -3.21 -4.37 3.00
N ALA A 54 -2.49 -4.91 2.02
CA ALA A 54 -1.80 -6.19 2.10
C ALA A 54 -0.53 -6.16 1.24
N MET A 55 0.34 -7.16 1.40
CA MET A 55 1.49 -7.38 0.51
C MET A 55 1.30 -8.65 -0.31
N MET A 56 1.52 -8.59 -1.62
CA MET A 56 1.49 -9.76 -2.50
C MET A 56 2.55 -10.77 -2.09
N SER A 57 2.16 -12.04 -1.95
CA SER A 57 3.11 -13.10 -1.59
C SER A 57 3.71 -13.77 -2.82
N GLU A 58 4.65 -14.68 -2.57
CA GLU A 58 5.21 -15.60 -3.57
C GLU A 58 4.14 -16.59 -4.09
N GLU A 59 3.09 -16.83 -3.31
CA GLU A 59 2.06 -17.82 -3.61
C GLU A 59 0.98 -17.20 -4.52
N ASN A 60 0.69 -17.88 -5.63
CA ASN A 60 -0.25 -17.41 -6.63
C ASN A 60 -1.60 -16.98 -6.02
N GLY A 61 -1.91 -15.69 -6.13
CA GLY A 61 -3.18 -15.12 -5.69
C GLY A 61 -3.35 -14.97 -4.18
N LYS A 62 -2.28 -15.05 -3.40
CA LYS A 62 -2.31 -14.84 -1.95
C LYS A 62 -1.57 -13.58 -1.52
N VAL A 63 -1.95 -13.06 -0.36
CA VAL A 63 -1.36 -11.86 0.24
C VAL A 63 -1.14 -12.04 1.73
N TYR A 64 -0.11 -11.39 2.25
CA TYR A 64 0.09 -11.16 3.68
C TYR A 64 -0.76 -9.97 4.11
N ASN A 65 -1.66 -10.14 5.09
CA ASN A 65 -2.50 -9.07 5.58
C ASN A 65 -2.72 -9.13 7.09
N ILE A 66 -3.18 -8.00 7.62
CA ILE A 66 -3.47 -7.81 9.03
C ILE A 66 -4.98 -7.97 9.19
N CYS A 67 -5.41 -8.99 9.93
CA CYS A 67 -6.81 -9.34 10.11
C CYS A 67 -7.28 -8.86 11.48
N ALA A 68 -7.84 -7.64 11.51
CA ALA A 68 -8.65 -7.15 12.63
C ALA A 68 -10.14 -7.43 12.36
N GLU A 69 -10.84 -8.01 13.34
CA GLU A 69 -12.25 -8.38 13.19
C GLU A 69 -13.20 -7.17 13.32
N SER A 70 -12.74 -6.08 13.95
CA SER A 70 -13.50 -4.84 14.10
C SER A 70 -12.58 -3.61 14.25
N LYS A 71 -13.17 -2.40 14.30
CA LYS A 71 -12.42 -1.14 14.50
C LYS A 71 -11.93 -0.97 15.94
N GLU A 72 -12.56 -1.67 16.87
CA GLU A 72 -12.29 -1.66 18.30
C GLU A 72 -11.19 -2.65 18.71
N CYS A 73 -10.74 -3.50 17.77
CA CYS A 73 -9.64 -4.43 18.00
C CYS A 73 -8.35 -3.66 18.35
N THR A 74 -7.74 -4.02 19.47
CA THR A 74 -6.41 -3.54 19.87
C THR A 74 -5.29 -4.51 19.46
N GLN A 75 -5.66 -5.69 18.97
CA GLN A 75 -4.77 -6.70 18.42
C GLN A 75 -5.35 -7.25 17.11
N ALA A 76 -4.47 -7.62 16.20
CA ALA A 76 -4.84 -8.24 14.92
C ALA A 76 -3.85 -9.35 14.59
N GLU A 77 -4.35 -10.41 13.97
CA GLU A 77 -3.52 -11.53 13.54
C GLU A 77 -2.98 -11.28 12.14
N ILE A 78 -1.71 -11.59 11.88
CA ILE A 78 -1.12 -11.54 10.55
C ILE A 78 -1.37 -12.87 9.85
N LYS A 79 -2.04 -12.83 8.69
CA LYS A 79 -2.46 -14.01 7.94
C LYS A 79 -1.93 -13.99 6.51
N LEU A 80 -1.78 -15.19 5.97
CA LEU A 80 -1.70 -15.42 4.54
C LEU A 80 -3.09 -15.80 4.03
N GLN A 81 -3.68 -14.98 3.17
CA GLN A 81 -5.03 -15.20 2.66
C GLN A 81 -5.08 -15.09 1.13
N THR A 82 -6.02 -15.83 0.52
CA THR A 82 -6.36 -15.59 -0.89
C THR A 82 -6.86 -14.16 -1.03
N LEU A 83 -6.36 -13.43 -2.04
CA LEU A 83 -6.64 -12.02 -2.26
C LEU A 83 -8.13 -11.69 -2.26
N LYS A 84 -8.96 -12.59 -2.81
CA LYS A 84 -10.42 -12.44 -2.86
C LYS A 84 -11.11 -12.47 -1.49
N TYR A 85 -10.46 -13.04 -0.47
CA TYR A 85 -10.99 -13.19 0.89
C TYR A 85 -10.55 -12.07 1.85
N VAL A 86 -9.64 -11.19 1.42
CA VAL A 86 -9.13 -10.10 2.25
C VAL A 86 -10.24 -9.12 2.64
N CYS A 87 -11.22 -8.91 1.76
CA CYS A 87 -12.30 -7.92 1.95
C CYS A 87 -13.70 -8.54 1.75
N GLU A 88 -14.01 -9.67 2.38
CA GLU A 88 -15.34 -10.32 2.32
C GLU A 88 -16.52 -9.49 2.89
N LEU A 89 -16.33 -8.20 3.17
CA LEU A 89 -17.35 -7.29 3.68
C LEU A 89 -18.35 -6.89 2.58
N GLY A 90 -19.15 -7.85 2.15
CA GLY A 90 -20.37 -7.68 1.34
C GLY A 90 -20.16 -7.55 -0.18
N PRO A 91 -21.13 -8.02 -1.00
CA PRO A 91 -20.99 -8.19 -2.44
C PRO A 91 -21.14 -6.90 -3.26
N THR A 92 -20.80 -5.72 -2.73
CA THR A 92 -20.85 -4.50 -3.56
C THR A 92 -19.64 -4.49 -4.50
N ALA A 93 -19.88 -4.33 -5.80
CA ALA A 93 -18.87 -4.49 -6.85
C ALA A 93 -17.69 -3.50 -6.74
N ASP A 94 -17.87 -2.40 -6.01
CA ASP A 94 -16.83 -1.43 -5.68
C ASP A 94 -15.79 -1.97 -4.68
N ARG A 95 -16.20 -2.89 -3.80
CA ARG A 95 -15.36 -3.51 -2.75
C ARG A 95 -14.54 -4.72 -3.22
N GLN A 96 -14.70 -5.11 -4.48
CA GLN A 96 -13.91 -6.18 -5.13
C GLN A 96 -12.82 -5.61 -6.05
N ARG A 97 -12.38 -4.38 -5.77
CA ARG A 97 -11.36 -3.69 -6.55
C ARG A 97 -10.16 -3.38 -5.69
N ALA A 98 -8.98 -3.56 -6.27
CA ALA A 98 -7.70 -3.29 -5.65
C ALA A 98 -6.72 -2.69 -6.68
N ARG A 99 -5.64 -2.09 -6.20
CA ARG A 99 -4.53 -1.62 -7.04
C ARG A 99 -3.19 -1.98 -6.40
N VAL A 100 -2.16 -2.09 -7.23
CA VAL A 100 -0.78 -2.02 -6.75
C VAL A 100 -0.51 -0.58 -6.36
N ASN A 101 0.00 -0.35 -5.16
CA ASN A 101 0.37 0.96 -4.67
C ASN A 101 1.63 0.84 -3.81
N ASN A 102 2.78 0.78 -4.47
CA ASN A 102 4.09 0.63 -3.83
C ASN A 102 4.61 1.89 -3.13
N LYS A 103 3.78 2.93 -2.96
CA LYS A 103 4.16 4.21 -2.34
C LYS A 103 5.39 4.86 -3.01
N GLU A 104 5.53 4.70 -4.32
CA GLU A 104 6.62 5.30 -5.08
C GLU A 104 6.63 6.83 -4.93
N GLY A 105 7.80 7.40 -4.65
CA GLY A 105 7.96 8.84 -4.42
C GLY A 105 7.28 9.36 -3.15
N PHE A 106 6.77 8.49 -2.26
CA PHE A 106 6.21 8.93 -0.99
C PHE A 106 7.31 9.42 -0.06
N ARG A 107 7.23 10.71 0.28
CA ARG A 107 8.10 11.36 1.26
C ARG A 107 7.38 11.33 2.61
N GLY A 108 7.83 10.45 3.50
CA GLY A 108 7.22 10.26 4.81
C GLY A 108 7.00 11.59 5.53
N LEU A 109 5.76 11.88 5.92
CA LEU A 109 5.37 13.07 6.69
C LEU A 109 5.78 12.97 8.17
N LEU A 110 6.89 12.30 8.48
CA LEU A 110 7.42 12.25 9.83
C LEU A 110 8.24 13.53 10.09
N PRO A 111 7.96 14.29 11.17
CA PRO A 111 8.60 15.58 11.45
C PRO A 111 10.14 15.53 11.50
N ASN A 112 10.72 14.35 11.69
CA ASN A 112 12.17 14.14 11.80
C ASN A 112 12.80 13.53 10.53
N LEU A 113 12.02 13.33 9.45
CA LEU A 113 12.45 12.70 8.18
C LEU A 113 12.15 13.53 6.94
N MET A 114 12.04 14.85 7.10
CA MET A 114 12.05 15.76 5.97
C MET A 114 13.39 15.64 5.24
N THR A 115 13.53 14.72 4.28
CA THR A 115 14.30 14.86 3.02
C THR A 115 14.63 13.57 2.26
N ALA A 116 14.49 12.36 2.83
CA ALA A 116 14.84 11.13 2.10
C ALA A 116 13.59 10.45 1.52
N ASP A 117 13.63 10.15 0.21
CA ASP A 117 12.69 9.21 -0.40
C ASP A 117 12.85 7.85 0.33
N LEU A 118 11.73 7.22 0.68
CA LEU A 118 11.77 5.92 1.37
C LEU A 118 12.07 4.84 0.33
N GLU A 119 13.32 4.39 0.26
CA GLU A 119 13.72 3.29 -0.61
C GLU A 119 13.17 1.96 -0.07
N PRO A 120 12.50 1.14 -0.90
CA PRO A 120 12.05 -0.17 -0.49
C PRO A 120 13.23 -1.10 -0.20
N LEU A 121 13.04 -2.03 0.73
CA LEU A 121 13.94 -3.15 0.92
C LEU A 121 13.95 -4.04 -0.34
N PRO A 122 15.00 -4.86 -0.53
CA PRO A 122 14.96 -5.96 -1.50
C PRO A 122 13.70 -6.80 -1.32
N VAL A 123 13.13 -7.29 -2.42
CA VAL A 123 11.85 -8.02 -2.41
C VAL A 123 11.91 -9.21 -1.46
N GLU A 124 13.03 -9.93 -1.48
CA GLU A 124 13.28 -11.09 -0.63
C GLU A 124 13.25 -10.72 0.86
N GLU A 125 13.84 -9.59 1.23
CA GLU A 125 13.85 -9.10 2.63
C GLU A 125 12.45 -8.63 3.06
N SER A 126 11.73 -7.92 2.18
CA SER A 126 10.35 -7.51 2.45
C SER A 126 9.44 -8.70 2.72
N ILE A 127 9.54 -9.74 1.89
CA ILE A 127 8.67 -10.90 2.02
C ILE A 127 9.10 -11.78 3.19
N GLU A 128 10.40 -11.94 3.46
CA GLU A 128 10.88 -12.64 4.66
C GLU A 128 10.33 -11.99 5.92
N MET A 129 10.37 -10.65 6.02
CA MET A 129 9.79 -9.93 7.16
C MET A 129 8.29 -10.20 7.32
N ALA A 130 7.51 -10.19 6.23
CA ALA A 130 6.08 -10.51 6.30
C ALA A 130 5.82 -11.98 6.69
N ARG A 131 6.67 -12.90 6.20
CA ARG A 131 6.60 -14.35 6.45
C ARG A 131 6.90 -14.69 7.90
N GLU A 132 7.95 -14.11 8.48
CA GLU A 132 8.34 -14.32 9.88
C GLU A 132 7.25 -13.89 10.87
N MET A 133 6.40 -12.93 10.48
CA MET A 133 5.31 -12.46 11.32
C MET A 133 4.00 -13.25 11.16
N LEU A 134 3.92 -14.22 10.24
CA LEU A 134 2.69 -15.00 10.03
C LEU A 134 2.23 -15.72 11.30
N GLY A 135 0.92 -15.68 11.58
CA GLY A 135 0.30 -16.31 12.75
C GLY A 135 0.54 -15.56 14.06
N THR A 136 1.30 -14.46 14.04
CA THR A 136 1.49 -13.61 15.23
C THR A 136 0.34 -12.62 15.40
N PHE A 137 0.11 -12.23 16.64
CA PHE A 137 -0.78 -11.12 16.99
C PHE A 137 0.06 -9.87 17.20
N VAL A 138 -0.33 -8.78 16.54
CA VAL A 138 0.32 -7.48 16.64
C VAL A 138 -0.64 -6.45 17.19
N GLU A 139 -0.11 -5.39 17.81
CA GLU A 139 -0.92 -4.25 18.23
C GLU A 139 -1.62 -3.62 17.02
N TYR A 140 -2.90 -3.34 17.15
CA TYR A 140 -3.70 -2.77 16.07
C TYR A 140 -4.38 -1.49 16.52
N SER A 141 -4.34 -0.48 15.66
CA SER A 141 -5.12 0.75 15.81
C SER A 141 -5.39 1.36 14.44
N PHE A 142 -6.64 1.74 14.18
CA PHE A 142 -7.07 2.38 12.94
C PHE A 142 -6.33 3.70 12.63
N THR A 143 -5.90 4.43 13.66
CA THR A 143 -5.24 5.73 13.57
C THR A 143 -3.72 5.68 13.75
N GLY A 144 -3.13 4.48 13.73
CA GLY A 144 -1.70 4.30 13.96
C GLY A 144 -1.17 3.02 13.35
N LYS A 145 -0.99 1.98 14.17
CA LYS A 145 -0.51 0.66 13.73
C LYS A 145 -1.62 -0.12 13.01
N ASN A 146 -2.02 0.38 11.84
CA ASN A 146 -3.04 -0.24 10.99
C ASN A 146 -2.43 -1.12 9.89
N CYS A 147 -3.26 -1.63 8.98
CA CYS A 147 -2.82 -2.47 7.86
C CYS A 147 -1.75 -1.81 6.98
N GLU A 148 -1.87 -0.50 6.72
CA GLU A 148 -0.90 0.25 5.92
C GLU A 148 0.44 0.36 6.65
N TYR A 149 0.41 0.63 7.96
CA TYR A 149 1.61 0.69 8.80
C TYR A 149 2.43 -0.60 8.73
N TYR A 150 1.79 -1.76 8.79
CA TYR A 150 2.51 -3.03 8.73
C TYR A 150 3.00 -3.36 7.32
N CYS A 151 2.21 -3.05 6.28
CA CYS A 151 2.66 -3.22 4.90
C CYS A 151 3.89 -2.37 4.58
N THR A 152 3.93 -1.14 5.07
CA THR A 152 5.09 -0.25 4.91
C THR A 152 6.27 -0.66 5.80
N LEU A 153 6.00 -1.20 6.99
CA LEU A 153 7.03 -1.83 7.82
C LEU A 153 7.75 -2.93 7.05
N TRP A 154 7.01 -3.83 6.41
CA TRP A 154 7.58 -4.90 5.59
C TRP A 154 8.32 -4.36 4.36
N LYS A 155 7.72 -3.40 3.64
CA LYS A 155 8.27 -2.89 2.38
C LYS A 155 9.52 -2.02 2.57
N PHE A 156 9.58 -1.22 3.63
CA PHE A 156 10.61 -0.19 3.82
C PHE A 156 11.44 -0.38 5.08
N GLY A 157 11.21 -1.46 5.85
CA GLY A 157 11.78 -1.66 7.18
C GLY A 157 11.26 -0.67 8.23
N ARG A 158 10.27 0.17 7.88
CA ARG A 158 9.74 1.21 8.76
C ARG A 158 8.26 1.46 8.51
N GLY A 159 7.44 1.26 9.53
CA GLY A 159 6.00 1.42 9.44
C GLY A 159 5.56 2.87 9.45
N TYR A 160 4.66 3.22 8.53
CA TYR A 160 3.97 4.50 8.47
C TYR A 160 2.59 4.34 7.84
N THR A 161 1.68 5.26 8.14
CA THR A 161 0.36 5.31 7.52
C THR A 161 0.00 6.75 7.19
N ASP A 162 -0.25 7.04 5.92
CA ASP A 162 -0.83 8.32 5.51
C ASP A 162 -2.36 8.28 5.59
N GLN A 163 -2.95 7.08 5.59
CA GLN A 163 -4.38 6.88 5.77
C GLN A 163 -4.84 7.36 7.14
N ALA A 164 -4.03 7.17 8.19
CA ALA A 164 -4.33 7.68 9.52
C ALA A 164 -4.30 9.23 9.60
N LEU A 165 -3.59 9.91 8.70
CA LEU A 165 -3.55 11.38 8.64
C LEU A 165 -4.76 11.99 7.92
N ARG A 166 -5.60 11.16 7.30
CA ARG A 166 -6.82 11.58 6.58
C ARG A 166 -8.05 11.61 7.50
N TYR A 167 -7.89 11.28 8.78
CA TYR A 167 -8.91 11.22 9.82
C TYR A 167 -8.49 12.07 11.02
#